data_AF-A0A9N7VN54-F1
#
_entry.id   AF-A0A9N7VN54-F1
#
_cell.length_a   1.000
_cell.length_b   1.000
_cell.length_c   1.000
_cell.angle_alpha   90.00
_cell.angle_beta   90.00
_cell.angle_gamma   90.00
#
_symmetry.space_group_name_H-M   'P 1'
#
loop_
_entity.id
_entity.type
_entity.pdbx_description
1 polymer ?
#
loop_
_entity_poly.entity_id
_entity_poly.type
_entity_poly.pdbx_seq_one_letter_code
_entity_poly.pdbx_strand_id
1 'polypeptide(L)'
;MENGTCDDVEELWEKVECKRYELSRCISPAKLTPYLRQCKVLDEQDEDEILNSLLLVSKANRTSRLLDILHTKGERGYVAFLESLEFYYPDQYKLVTGKEPTRRFSTIVVEEGHEGLTQFLMNEVMKLQQQSKVKTLQSVELSRKNCTLEDEQKKMRLANQELQAFQQRYNKLREERNTYSDELLRVKTRTTSWP
;
A
#
# COMPACT_ATOMS: atom_id res chain seq x y z
N MET A 1 24.32 -21.85 40.33
CA MET A 1 23.02 -21.21 40.09
C MET A 1 23.18 -20.40 38.82
N GLU A 2 22.85 -21.00 37.68
CA GLU A 2 22.83 -20.34 36.36
C GLU A 2 21.51 -19.57 36.24
N ASN A 3 21.52 -18.29 36.63
CA ASN A 3 20.38 -17.39 36.43
C ASN A 3 20.70 -16.29 35.38
N GLY A 4 21.85 -16.40 34.70
CA GLY A 4 22.41 -15.33 33.87
C GLY A 4 21.97 -15.31 32.40
N THR A 5 21.30 -16.34 31.89
CA THR A 5 20.90 -16.41 30.47
C THR A 5 19.47 -15.94 30.21
N CYS A 6 18.54 -16.14 31.15
CA CYS A 6 17.15 -15.74 30.98
C CYS A 6 16.97 -14.23 31.09
N ASP A 7 17.64 -13.60 32.07
CA ASP A 7 17.55 -12.14 32.29
C ASP A 7 18.14 -11.36 31.10
N ASP A 8 19.19 -11.89 30.46
CA ASP A 8 19.82 -11.26 29.28
C ASP A 8 18.89 -11.32 28.05
N VAL A 9 18.21 -12.45 27.83
CA VAL A 9 17.26 -12.60 26.71
C VAL A 9 16.02 -11.72 26.89
N GLU A 10 15.53 -11.58 28.12
CA GLU A 10 14.42 -10.68 28.41
C GLU A 10 14.81 -9.20 28.18
N GLU A 11 16.03 -8.79 28.57
CA GLU A 11 16.54 -7.44 28.30
C GLU A 11 16.68 -7.16 26.78
N LEU A 12 17.03 -8.18 25.99
CA LEU A 12 17.05 -8.08 24.54
C LEU A 12 15.64 -7.84 23.96
N TRP A 13 14.66 -8.61 24.41
CA TRP A 13 13.27 -8.45 23.98
C TRP A 13 12.65 -7.14 24.47
N GLU A 14 13.02 -6.63 25.64
CA GLU A 14 12.54 -5.34 26.15
C GLU A 14 12.84 -4.18 25.18
N LYS A 15 13.97 -4.23 24.46
CA LYS A 15 14.32 -3.25 23.42
C LYS A 15 13.34 -3.27 22.24
N VAL A 16 12.89 -4.46 21.86
CA VAL A 16 11.84 -4.62 20.83
C VAL A 16 10.50 -4.15 21.37
N GLU A 17 10.18 -4.50 22.62
CA GLU A 17 8.90 -4.17 23.23
C GLU A 17 8.67 -2.68 23.43
N CYS A 18 9.72 -1.96 23.84
CA CYS A 18 9.72 -0.51 23.92
C CYS A 18 9.42 0.18 22.57
N LYS A 19 9.61 -0.52 21.44
CA LYS A 19 9.34 -0.03 20.09
C LYS A 19 8.17 -0.75 19.41
N ARG A 20 7.45 -1.64 20.12
CA ARG A 20 6.38 -2.50 19.57
C ARG A 20 5.37 -1.72 18.74
N TYR A 21 4.91 -0.56 19.23
CA TYR A 21 3.94 0.27 18.52
C TYR A 21 4.42 0.69 17.11
N GLU A 22 5.63 1.21 17.01
CA GLU A 22 6.22 1.64 15.74
C GLU A 22 6.48 0.45 14.81
N LEU A 23 7.02 -0.64 15.36
CA LEU A 23 7.29 -1.89 14.64
C LEU A 23 6.00 -2.47 14.05
N SER A 24 4.94 -2.58 14.86
CA SER A 24 3.65 -3.13 14.43
C SER A 24 3.02 -2.36 13.27
N ARG A 25 3.18 -1.03 13.23
CA ARG A 25 2.63 -0.21 12.13
C ARG A 25 3.47 -0.32 10.85
N CYS A 26 4.79 -0.34 10.98
CA CYS A 26 5.70 -0.28 9.83
C CYS A 26 5.86 -1.63 9.14
N ILE A 27 6.06 -2.69 9.92
CA ILE A 27 6.45 -4.01 9.41
C ILE A 27 5.25 -4.73 8.79
N SER A 28 5.45 -5.27 7.58
CA SER A 28 4.54 -6.23 6.95
C SER A 28 5.00 -7.67 7.25
N PRO A 29 4.22 -8.46 7.99
CA PRO A 29 4.59 -9.83 8.37
C PRO A 29 4.91 -10.72 7.16
N ALA A 30 4.14 -10.60 6.07
CA ALA A 30 4.36 -11.36 4.83
C ALA A 30 5.74 -11.15 4.16
N LYS A 31 6.49 -10.11 4.55
CA LYS A 31 7.89 -9.95 4.10
C LYS A 31 8.86 -10.73 4.98
N LEU A 32 8.57 -10.87 6.28
CA LEU A 32 9.47 -11.50 7.24
C LEU A 32 9.25 -13.01 7.34
N THR A 33 8.01 -13.49 7.22
CA THR A 33 7.68 -14.92 7.42
C THR A 33 8.50 -15.89 6.57
N PRO A 34 8.85 -15.62 5.29
CA PRO A 34 9.65 -16.58 4.51
C PRO A 34 11.05 -16.78 5.09
N TYR A 35 11.71 -15.70 5.51
CA TYR A 35 13.03 -15.77 6.14
C TYR A 35 12.97 -16.48 7.49
N LEU A 36 11.98 -16.14 8.31
CA LEU A 36 11.80 -16.71 9.64
C LEU A 36 11.45 -18.21 9.59
N ARG A 37 10.72 -18.66 8.56
CA ARG A 37 10.51 -20.09 8.28
C ARG A 37 11.79 -20.79 7.87
N GLN A 38 12.60 -20.15 7.02
CA GLN A 38 13.89 -20.71 6.61
C GLN A 38 14.86 -20.84 7.80
N CYS A 39 14.76 -19.94 8.78
CA CYS A 39 15.48 -20.01 10.05
C CYS A 39 14.88 -21.00 11.08
N LYS A 40 13.83 -21.75 10.70
CA LYS A 40 13.02 -22.65 11.56
C LYS A 40 12.57 -22.04 12.89
N VAL A 41 12.39 -20.72 12.96
CA VAL A 41 11.79 -20.06 14.13
C VAL A 41 10.27 -19.95 14.00
N LEU A 42 9.75 -20.03 12.77
CA LEU A 42 8.33 -20.20 12.47
C LEU A 42 8.14 -21.49 11.68
N ASP A 43 7.02 -22.16 11.92
CA ASP A 43 6.54 -23.25 11.08
C ASP A 43 5.43 -22.79 10.11
N GLU A 44 4.82 -23.73 9.40
CA GLU A 44 3.73 -23.45 8.45
C GLU A 44 2.45 -22.98 9.15
N GLN A 45 2.19 -23.50 10.34
CA GLN A 45 1.00 -23.16 11.11
C GLN A 45 1.13 -21.75 11.69
N ASP A 46 2.30 -21.41 12.24
CA ASP A 46 2.64 -20.06 12.70
C ASP A 46 2.44 -19.05 11.56
N GLU A 47 2.93 -19.35 10.34
CA GLU A 47 2.76 -18.46 9.18
C GLU A 47 1.29 -18.31 8.77
N ASP A 48 0.53 -19.40 8.69
CA ASP A 48 -0.89 -19.34 8.34
C ASP A 48 -1.69 -18.53 9.37
N GLU A 49 -1.40 -18.73 10.67
CA GLU A 49 -2.02 -17.96 11.75
C GLU A 49 -1.75 -16.45 11.58
N ILE A 50 -0.52 -16.06 11.26
CA ILE A 50 -0.14 -14.66 11.11
C ILE A 50 -0.75 -14.03 9.85
N LEU A 51 -0.77 -14.75 8.73
CA LEU A 51 -1.11 -14.18 7.43
C LEU A 51 -2.59 -14.30 7.07
N ASN A 52 -3.25 -15.38 7.49
CA ASN A 52 -4.57 -15.76 7.00
C ASN A 52 -5.65 -15.76 8.09
N SER A 53 -5.29 -15.63 9.37
CA SER A 53 -6.27 -15.54 10.45
C SER A 53 -7.25 -14.37 10.27
N LEU A 54 -8.54 -14.69 10.32
CA LEU A 54 -9.64 -13.72 10.27
C LEU A 54 -9.73 -12.87 11.56
N LEU A 55 -9.11 -13.31 12.66
CA LEU A 55 -9.06 -12.58 13.92
C LEU A 55 -8.08 -11.39 13.84
N LEU A 56 -7.10 -11.47 12.94
CA LEU A 56 -6.07 -10.44 12.76
C LEU A 56 -6.43 -9.54 11.58
N VAL A 57 -7.40 -8.66 11.81
CA VAL A 57 -7.97 -7.76 10.79
C VAL A 57 -6.93 -6.75 10.28
N SER A 58 -6.14 -6.17 11.19
CA SER A 58 -5.17 -5.14 10.84
C SER A 58 -3.76 -5.72 10.64
N LYS A 59 -2.97 -5.09 9.76
CA LYS A 59 -1.54 -5.37 9.60
C LYS A 59 -0.79 -5.27 10.93
N ALA A 60 -1.14 -4.29 11.76
CA ALA A 60 -0.52 -4.11 13.07
C ALA A 60 -0.82 -5.24 14.05
N ASN A 61 -2.03 -5.81 14.01
CA ASN A 61 -2.39 -6.97 14.82
C ASN A 61 -1.60 -8.20 14.37
N ARG A 62 -1.43 -8.39 13.06
CA ARG A 62 -0.62 -9.48 12.50
C ARG A 62 0.84 -9.38 12.90
N THR A 63 1.42 -8.17 12.85
CA THR A 63 2.79 -7.95 13.32
C THR A 63 2.92 -8.16 14.82
N SER A 64 1.95 -7.70 15.61
CA SER A 64 1.97 -7.93 17.07
C SER A 64 1.93 -9.42 17.38
N ARG A 65 1.08 -10.18 16.67
CA ARG A 65 1.04 -11.64 16.81
C ARG A 65 2.34 -12.32 16.41
N LEU A 66 2.97 -11.88 15.31
CA LEU A 66 4.29 -12.35 14.91
C LEU A 66 5.33 -12.11 16.01
N LEU A 67 5.34 -10.93 16.63
CA LEU A 67 6.24 -10.62 17.75
C LEU A 67 5.98 -11.53 18.95
N ASP A 68 4.71 -11.76 19.30
CA ASP A 68 4.34 -12.66 20.39
C ASP A 68 4.86 -14.09 20.15
N ILE A 69 4.71 -14.61 18.94
CA ILE A 69 5.21 -15.94 18.57
C ILE A 69 6.73 -15.97 18.68
N LEU A 70 7.43 -14.99 18.11
CA LEU A 70 8.89 -14.95 18.13
C LEU A 70 9.46 -14.81 19.55
N HIS A 71 8.78 -14.09 20.43
CA HIS A 71 9.14 -13.97 21.84
C HIS A 71 9.17 -15.36 22.53
N THR A 72 8.23 -16.24 22.19
CA THR A 72 8.23 -17.63 22.73
C THR A 72 9.41 -18.48 22.26
N LYS A 73 10.12 -18.05 21.20
CA LYS A 73 11.31 -18.74 20.67
C LYS A 73 12.62 -18.23 21.31
N GLY A 74 12.55 -17.33 22.28
CA GLY A 74 13.68 -16.85 23.08
C GLY A 74 14.74 -16.11 22.26
N GLU A 75 16.01 -16.32 22.59
CA GLU A 75 17.17 -15.68 21.93
C GLU A 75 17.19 -15.94 20.43
N ARG A 76 16.91 -17.18 20.02
CA ARG A 76 16.90 -17.57 18.61
C ARG A 76 15.83 -16.80 17.83
N GLY A 77 14.65 -16.61 18.42
CA GLY A 77 13.59 -15.79 17.85
C GLY A 77 14.02 -14.32 17.69
N TYR A 78 14.69 -13.78 18.70
CA TYR A 78 15.21 -12.41 18.70
C TYR A 78 16.27 -12.20 17.61
N VAL A 79 17.26 -13.09 17.51
CA VAL A 79 18.34 -12.99 16.51
C VAL A 79 17.76 -13.11 15.09
N ALA A 80 16.92 -14.11 14.84
CA ALA A 80 16.26 -14.27 13.54
C ALA A 80 15.38 -13.05 13.18
N PHE A 81 14.69 -12.48 14.16
CA PHE A 81 13.91 -11.27 13.97
C PHE A 81 14.79 -10.08 13.56
N LEU A 82 15.89 -9.84 14.28
CA LEU A 82 16.81 -8.76 13.95
C LEU A 82 17.47 -8.94 12.58
N GLU A 83 17.90 -10.14 12.21
CA GLU A 83 18.44 -10.42 10.87
C GLU A 83 17.38 -10.16 9.79
N SER A 84 16.11 -10.51 10.06
CA SER A 84 15.00 -10.21 9.15
C SER A 84 14.73 -8.71 9.01
N LEU A 85 14.83 -7.93 10.11
CA LEU A 85 14.73 -6.47 10.06
C LEU A 85 15.89 -5.86 9.30
N GLU A 86 17.10 -6.34 9.52
CA GLU A 86 18.30 -5.86 8.85
C GLU A 86 18.21 -6.02 7.32
N PHE A 87 17.59 -7.12 6.89
CA PHE A 87 17.38 -7.40 5.47
C PHE A 87 16.24 -6.60 4.82
N TYR A 88 15.08 -6.51 5.48
CA TYR A 88 13.87 -5.94 4.87
C TYR A 88 13.50 -4.52 5.33
N TYR A 89 13.96 -4.12 6.51
CA TYR A 89 13.53 -2.94 7.27
C TYR A 89 14.72 -2.29 8.00
N PRO A 90 15.75 -1.80 7.28
CA PRO A 90 16.99 -1.31 7.89
C PRO A 90 16.77 -0.17 8.89
N ASP A 91 15.79 0.69 8.65
CA ASP A 91 15.44 1.79 9.57
C ASP A 91 14.87 1.27 10.89
N GLN A 92 14.06 0.20 10.84
CA GLN A 92 13.49 -0.44 12.02
C GLN A 92 14.56 -1.22 12.80
N TYR A 93 15.50 -1.86 12.10
CA TYR A 93 16.67 -2.47 12.75
C TYR A 93 17.47 -1.42 13.53
N LYS A 94 17.75 -0.27 12.90
CA LYS A 94 18.46 0.85 13.55
C LYS A 94 17.65 1.46 14.70
N LEU A 95 16.32 1.52 14.58
CA LEU A 95 15.43 1.99 15.64
C LEU A 95 15.51 1.13 16.91
N VAL A 96 15.60 -0.19 16.75
CA VAL A 96 15.64 -1.15 17.88
C VAL A 96 17.06 -1.24 18.46
N THR A 97 18.07 -1.33 17.61
CA THR A 97 19.44 -1.67 18.04
C THR A 97 20.37 -0.45 18.20
N GLY A 98 20.01 0.69 17.59
CA GLY A 98 20.88 1.87 17.47
C GLY A 98 22.09 1.67 16.54
N LYS A 99 22.22 0.52 15.88
CA LYS A 99 23.39 0.14 15.06
C LYS A 99 23.07 0.21 13.57
N GLU A 100 24.13 0.30 12.76
CA GLU A 100 24.02 0.22 11.31
C GLU A 100 23.79 -1.23 10.83
N PRO A 101 22.93 -1.45 9.83
CA PRO A 101 22.74 -2.76 9.20
C PRO A 101 24.02 -3.29 8.54
N THR A 102 24.52 -4.40 9.02
CA THR A 102 25.62 -5.23 8.51
C THR A 102 25.17 -6.38 7.59
N ARG A 103 23.87 -6.69 7.56
CA ARG A 103 23.22 -7.75 6.77
C ARG A 103 23.78 -9.15 7.07
N ARG A 104 23.65 -9.57 8.32
CA ARG A 104 24.03 -10.92 8.75
C ARG A 104 22.91 -11.91 8.48
N PHE A 105 23.30 -13.12 8.15
CA PHE A 105 22.41 -14.25 7.87
C PHE A 105 22.90 -15.49 8.63
N SER A 106 23.31 -15.30 9.88
CA SER A 106 23.90 -16.36 10.70
C SER A 106 22.88 -17.45 11.03
N THR A 107 21.62 -17.10 11.30
CA THR A 107 20.60 -18.09 11.70
C THR A 107 20.28 -19.06 10.58
N ILE A 108 19.99 -18.55 9.37
CA ILE A 108 19.74 -19.40 8.20
C ILE A 108 20.96 -20.24 7.80
N VAL A 109 22.19 -19.72 7.93
CA VAL A 109 23.40 -20.50 7.64
C VAL A 109 23.58 -21.63 8.65
N VAL A 110 23.24 -21.40 9.93
CA VAL A 110 23.26 -22.44 10.95
C VAL A 110 22.22 -23.54 10.65
N GLU A 111 21.01 -23.16 10.23
CA GLU A 111 19.91 -24.12 10.03
C GLU A 111 19.95 -24.84 8.68
N GLU A 112 20.38 -24.16 7.62
CA GLU A 112 20.23 -24.62 6.23
C GLU A 112 21.56 -24.61 5.45
N GLY A 113 22.64 -24.17 6.09
CA GLY A 113 23.95 -24.04 5.45
C GLY A 113 24.04 -22.86 4.46
N HIS A 114 25.23 -22.70 3.88
CA HIS A 114 25.49 -21.66 2.87
C HIS A 114 24.69 -21.90 1.57
N GLU A 115 24.43 -23.16 1.21
CA GLU A 115 23.61 -23.50 0.05
C GLU A 115 22.16 -23.07 0.26
N GLY A 116 21.58 -23.33 1.44
CA GLY A 116 20.24 -22.90 1.79
C GLY A 116 20.08 -21.37 1.79
N LEU A 117 21.07 -20.64 2.33
CA LEU A 117 21.11 -19.17 2.21
C LEU A 117 21.14 -18.71 0.75
N THR A 118 21.97 -19.35 -0.08
CA THR A 118 22.10 -18.97 -1.49
C THR A 118 20.78 -19.20 -2.24
N GLN A 119 20.13 -20.34 -2.01
CA GLN A 119 18.82 -20.66 -2.59
C GLN A 119 17.74 -19.67 -2.13
N PHE A 120 17.70 -19.34 -0.84
CA PHE A 120 16.78 -18.35 -0.28
C PHE A 120 16.93 -16.99 -0.98
N LEU A 121 18.17 -16.48 -1.08
CA LEU A 121 18.44 -15.18 -1.72
C LEU A 121 18.09 -15.21 -3.21
N MET A 122 18.40 -16.30 -3.91
CA MET A 122 18.05 -16.46 -5.33
C MET A 122 16.53 -16.42 -5.52
N ASN A 123 15.77 -17.12 -4.69
CA ASN A 123 14.31 -17.10 -4.72
C ASN A 123 13.75 -15.70 -4.47
N GLU A 124 14.33 -14.96 -3.52
CA GLU A 124 13.90 -13.60 -3.21
C GLU A 124 14.18 -12.64 -4.38
N VAL A 125 15.32 -12.78 -5.06
CA VAL A 125 15.63 -12.02 -6.28
C VAL A 125 14.65 -12.36 -7.41
N MET A 126 14.38 -13.64 -7.66
CA MET A 126 13.42 -14.06 -8.69
C MET A 126 12.01 -13.51 -8.41
N LYS A 127 11.58 -13.54 -7.16
CA LYS A 127 10.30 -12.97 -6.71
C LYS A 127 10.25 -11.46 -6.98
N LEU A 128 11.31 -10.72 -6.65
CA LEU A 128 11.38 -9.27 -6.93
C LEU A 128 11.36 -8.96 -8.43
N GLN A 129 12.08 -9.74 -9.24
CA GLN A 129 12.07 -9.61 -10.70
C GLN A 129 10.67 -9.85 -11.27
N GLN A 130 9.98 -10.89 -10.82
CA GLN A 130 8.61 -11.18 -11.25
C GLN A 130 7.64 -10.06 -10.84
N GLN A 131 7.75 -9.55 -9.61
CA GLN A 131 6.93 -8.42 -9.15
C GLN A 131 7.19 -7.14 -9.98
N SER A 132 8.46 -6.87 -10.33
CA SER A 132 8.83 -5.74 -11.19
C SER A 132 8.20 -5.87 -12.58
N LYS A 133 8.24 -7.06 -13.17
CA LYS A 133 7.61 -7.35 -14.47
C LYS A 133 6.09 -7.12 -14.44
N VAL A 134 5.41 -7.60 -13.41
CA VAL A 134 3.96 -7.40 -13.24
C VAL A 134 3.62 -5.90 -13.09
N LYS A 135 4.35 -5.18 -12.24
CA LYS A 135 4.15 -3.72 -12.07
C LYS A 135 4.38 -2.94 -13.36
N THR A 136 5.37 -3.34 -14.15
CA THR A 136 5.67 -2.73 -15.45
C THR A 136 4.49 -2.90 -16.41
N LEU A 137 3.94 -4.12 -16.51
CA LEU A 137 2.77 -4.38 -17.36
C LEU A 137 1.53 -3.60 -16.90
N GLN A 138 1.28 -3.55 -15.59
CA GLN A 138 0.18 -2.75 -15.02
C GLN A 138 0.36 -1.26 -15.32
N SER A 139 1.58 -0.74 -15.22
CA SER A 139 1.87 0.67 -15.56
C SER A 139 1.57 0.97 -17.02
N VAL A 140 1.94 0.08 -17.95
CA VAL A 140 1.64 0.24 -19.38
C VAL A 140 0.14 0.22 -19.63
N GLU A 141 -0.59 -0.69 -18.99
CA GLU A 141 -2.04 -0.78 -19.12
C GLU A 141 -2.75 0.46 -18.57
N LEU A 142 -2.34 0.95 -17.40
CA LEU A 142 -2.87 2.17 -16.81
C LEU A 142 -2.60 3.40 -17.68
N SER A 143 -1.38 3.54 -18.23
CA SER A 143 -1.06 4.62 -19.17
C SER A 143 -1.94 4.58 -20.42
N ARG A 144 -2.20 3.39 -20.96
CA ARG A 144 -3.12 3.22 -22.10
C ARG A 144 -4.55 3.64 -21.77
N LYS A 145 -5.06 3.23 -20.61
CA LYS A 145 -6.40 3.63 -20.12
C LYS A 145 -6.49 5.13 -19.91
N ASN A 146 -5.46 5.73 -19.33
CA ASN A 146 -5.41 7.17 -19.08
C ASN A 146 -5.46 7.97 -20.39
N CYS A 147 -4.64 7.61 -21.38
CA CYS A 147 -4.68 8.22 -22.72
C CYS A 147 -6.08 8.14 -23.36
N THR A 148 -6.75 6.99 -23.24
CA THR A 148 -8.12 6.81 -23.75
C THR A 148 -9.12 7.74 -23.04
N LEU A 149 -9.04 7.84 -21.72
CA LEU A 149 -9.91 8.72 -20.92
C LEU A 149 -9.65 10.21 -21.20
N GLU A 150 -8.40 10.60 -21.44
CA GLU A 150 -8.04 11.97 -21.84
C GLU A 150 -8.67 12.35 -23.20
N ASP A 151 -8.64 11.43 -24.17
CA ASP A 151 -9.29 11.61 -25.47
C ASP A 151 -10.82 11.73 -25.34
N GLU A 152 -11.44 10.88 -24.54
CA GLU A 152 -12.88 10.95 -24.24
C GLU A 152 -13.24 12.26 -23.55
N GLN A 153 -12.45 12.68 -22.56
CA GLN A 153 -12.64 13.95 -21.87
C GLN A 153 -12.54 15.14 -22.84
N LYS A 154 -11.59 15.10 -23.79
CA LYS A 154 -11.45 16.14 -24.83
C LYS A 154 -12.67 16.18 -25.75
N LYS A 155 -13.18 15.02 -26.19
CA LYS A 155 -14.41 14.94 -27.00
C LYS A 155 -15.61 15.52 -26.27
N MET A 156 -15.81 15.14 -25.01
CA MET A 156 -16.90 15.66 -24.18
C MET A 156 -16.80 17.17 -23.95
N ARG A 157 -15.58 17.71 -23.75
CA ARG A 157 -15.37 19.16 -23.65
C ARG A 157 -15.80 19.90 -24.91
N LEU A 158 -15.44 19.38 -26.09
CA LEU A 158 -15.83 19.99 -27.37
C LEU A 158 -17.35 19.95 -27.56
N ALA A 159 -17.99 18.79 -27.34
CA ALA A 159 -19.45 18.67 -27.44
C ALA A 159 -20.18 19.63 -26.47
N ASN A 160 -19.65 19.83 -25.27
CA ASN A 160 -20.23 20.76 -24.30
C ASN A 160 -20.09 22.23 -24.75
N GLN A 161 -18.97 22.61 -25.37
CA GLN A 161 -18.80 23.95 -25.96
C GLN A 161 -19.77 24.19 -27.12
N GLU A 162 -19.97 23.20 -27.99
CA GLU A 162 -20.94 23.27 -29.08
C GLU A 162 -22.38 23.42 -28.55
N LEU A 163 -22.74 22.64 -27.53
CA LEU A 163 -24.03 22.73 -26.87
C LEU A 163 -24.26 24.11 -26.26
N GLN A 164 -23.25 24.67 -25.57
CA GLN A 164 -23.32 26.00 -24.98
C GLN A 164 -23.51 27.08 -26.06
N ALA A 165 -22.79 26.98 -27.18
CA ALA A 165 -22.97 27.89 -28.32
C ALA A 165 -24.38 27.79 -28.92
N PHE A 166 -24.93 26.58 -29.02
CA PHE A 166 -26.30 26.36 -29.49
C PHE A 166 -27.33 26.99 -28.53
N GLN A 167 -27.16 26.78 -27.22
CA GLN A 167 -28.03 27.37 -26.18
C GLN A 167 -28.01 28.91 -26.23
N GLN A 168 -26.85 29.53 -26.41
CA GLN A 168 -26.75 30.98 -26.56
C GLN A 168 -27.52 31.50 -27.77
N ARG A 169 -27.37 30.83 -28.93
CA ARG A 169 -28.12 31.18 -30.15
C ARG A 169 -29.63 31.02 -29.96
N TYR A 170 -30.05 29.93 -29.33
CA TYR A 170 -31.46 29.69 -29.02
C TYR A 170 -32.05 30.77 -28.10
N ASN A 171 -31.34 31.13 -27.03
CA ASN A 171 -31.78 32.18 -26.10
C ASN A 171 -31.91 33.53 -26.80
N LYS A 172 -30.96 33.89 -27.66
CA LYS A 172 -31.03 35.11 -28.47
C LYS A 172 -32.27 35.14 -29.37
N LEU A 173 -32.53 34.06 -30.11
CA LEU A 173 -33.74 33.95 -30.95
C LEU A 173 -35.03 34.03 -30.11
N ARG A 174 -35.02 33.45 -28.91
CA ARG A 174 -36.14 33.51 -27.98
C ARG A 174 -36.40 34.93 -27.48
N GLU A 175 -35.35 35.69 -27.15
CA GLU A 175 -35.43 37.10 -26.76
C GLU A 175 -35.93 37.99 -27.90
N GLU A 176 -35.42 37.79 -29.11
CA GLU A 176 -35.90 38.49 -30.32
C GLU A 176 -37.40 38.21 -30.53
N ARG A 177 -37.83 36.95 -30.44
CA ARG A 177 -39.25 36.57 -30.54
C ARG A 177 -40.10 37.25 -29.47
N ASN A 178 -39.65 37.26 -28.21
CA ASN A 178 -40.38 37.93 -27.13
C ASN A 178 -40.52 39.43 -27.42
N THR A 179 -39.44 40.08 -27.86
CA THR A 179 -39.43 41.50 -28.22
C THR A 179 -40.46 41.80 -29.31
N TYR A 180 -40.47 41.03 -30.40
CA TYR A 180 -41.49 41.19 -31.46
C TYR A 180 -42.92 40.95 -30.95
N SER A 181 -43.12 39.98 -30.05
CA SER A 181 -44.42 39.71 -29.43
C SER A 181 -44.92 40.89 -28.60
N ASP A 182 -44.03 41.51 -27.82
CA ASP A 182 -44.35 42.68 -26.99
C ASP A 182 -44.65 43.90 -27.86
N GLU A 183 -43.90 44.12 -28.93
CA GLU A 183 -44.17 45.17 -29.91
C GLU A 183 -45.53 44.99 -30.59
N LEU A 184 -45.86 43.76 -31.02
CA LEU A 184 -47.14 43.43 -31.63
C LEU A 184 -48.31 43.70 -30.66
N LEU A 185 -48.14 43.34 -29.39
CA LEU A 185 -49.12 43.62 -28.34
C LEU A 185 -49.32 45.13 -28.18
N ARG A 186 -48.23 45.91 -28.11
CA ARG A 186 -48.29 47.38 -27.98
C ARG A 186 -49.00 48.03 -29.17
N VAL A 187 -48.73 47.58 -30.39
CA VAL A 187 -49.42 48.07 -31.59
C VAL A 187 -50.90 47.72 -31.49
N LYS A 188 -51.24 46.45 -31.21
CA LYS A 188 -52.63 46.01 -31.06
C LYS A 188 -53.40 46.84 -30.02
N THR A 189 -52.82 47.08 -28.84
CA THR A 189 -53.44 47.90 -27.79
C THR A 189 -53.73 49.32 -28.28
N ARG A 190 -52.78 49.94 -29.00
CA ARG A 190 -52.98 51.26 -29.61
C ARG A 190 -54.12 51.21 -30.63
N THR A 191 -54.17 50.24 -31.53
CA THR A 191 -55.25 50.18 -32.54
C THR A 191 -56.63 49.96 -31.91
N THR A 192 -56.72 49.23 -30.78
CA THR A 192 -57.99 49.03 -30.04
C THR A 192 -58.38 50.19 -29.13
N SER A 193 -57.47 51.13 -28.86
CA SER A 193 -57.73 52.30 -27.99
C SER A 193 -58.09 53.57 -28.77
N TRP A 194 -58.16 53.51 -30.10
CA TRP A 194 -58.68 54.60 -30.93
C TRP A 194 -60.19 54.37 -31.12
N PRO A 195 -61.05 55.36 -30.77
CA PRO A 195 -62.50 55.28 -30.93
C PRO A 195 -62.94 55.33 -32.40
#